data_AF-A0A9E7CMX4-F1
#
_entry.id   AF-A0A9E7CMX4-F1
#
_cell.length_a   1.000
_cell.length_b   1.000
_cell.length_c   1.000
_cell.angle_alpha   90.00
_cell.angle_beta   90.00
_cell.angle_gamma   90.00
#
_symmetry.space_group_name_H-M   'P 1'
#
loop_
_entity.id
_entity.type
_entity.pdbx_description
1 polymer ?
#
loop_
_entity_poly.entity_id
_entity_poly.type
_entity_poly.pdbx_seq_one_letter_code
_entity_poly.pdbx_strand_id
1 'polypeptide(L)'
;MPNLFRRLFAEGALNSAFIPLFSKINVRQGKKDAQKFAQTVFTILGFILFVLTVVFEIFMPQVMGVISPGFKENPEKFYLAVHMGRIVFPYILFIFLGALCAGVLNGLNRFVAATASPLLLNVFCITALLWQTSSLIETSYILSWSVLFAGVAQFIWVLYACHLLDYKMMFKSFSISPEVKKLLRRMVPGLASAGVYQINLLISNSVASFIPMAVSYLAYADCINQFPLAMTGIGIGTVLLPLLSQKREQENFKEAQYLENRVLQFGCFLTFPATIALYVMALPIIMTLFQHGRFTEHMSIEVAKVLCIYVFALPPNVVIKILSTSFFRPWQYQNTDDGCHFGDCFKYWSDFSFVSIFFVLWHCCRSRYCIVDQYVGFRRMFAAYR
;
A
#
# COMPACT_ATOMS: atom_id res chain seq x y z
N MET A 1 -2.38 -0.12 9.56
CA MET A 1 -2.26 -1.60 9.56
C MET A 1 -2.98 -2.28 8.38
N PRO A 2 -4.26 -2.02 8.07
CA PRO A 2 -5.00 -2.80 7.06
C PRO A 2 -4.47 -2.71 5.61
N ASN A 3 -4.08 -1.50 5.18
CA ASN A 3 -3.57 -1.27 3.82
C ASN A 3 -2.21 -1.94 3.54
N LEU A 4 -1.45 -2.26 4.59
CA LEU A 4 -0.14 -2.94 4.52
C LEU A 4 -0.33 -4.31 3.87
N PHE A 5 -1.13 -5.14 4.53
CA PHE A 5 -1.32 -6.52 4.11
C PHE A 5 -2.12 -6.67 2.81
N ARG A 6 -3.05 -5.74 2.53
CA ARG A 6 -3.73 -5.68 1.22
C ARG A 6 -2.74 -5.45 0.08
N ARG A 7 -1.82 -4.50 0.23
CA ARG A 7 -0.80 -4.23 -0.81
C ARG A 7 0.18 -5.39 -0.98
N LEU A 8 0.61 -6.01 0.13
CA LEU A 8 1.51 -7.17 0.12
C LEU A 8 0.99 -8.36 -0.70
N PHE A 9 -0.23 -8.79 -0.41
CA PHE A 9 -0.76 -10.05 -0.93
C PHE A 9 -1.78 -9.85 -2.04
N ALA A 10 -2.69 -8.88 -1.92
CA ALA A 10 -3.74 -8.69 -2.91
C ALA A 10 -3.24 -8.02 -4.19
N GLU A 11 -2.35 -7.04 -4.09
CA GLU A 11 -1.88 -6.28 -5.26
C GLU A 11 -0.55 -6.82 -5.84
N GLY A 12 0.29 -7.47 -5.02
CA GLY A 12 1.65 -7.89 -5.41
C GLY A 12 1.82 -9.36 -5.81
N ALA A 13 2.16 -10.20 -4.83
CA ALA A 13 2.73 -11.54 -5.09
C ALA A 13 1.71 -12.63 -5.42
N LEU A 14 0.54 -12.63 -4.76
CA LEU A 14 -0.49 -13.65 -5.00
C LEU A 14 -1.09 -13.45 -6.39
N ASN A 15 -1.54 -12.25 -6.74
CA ASN A 15 -2.21 -12.01 -8.03
C ASN A 15 -1.30 -12.20 -9.24
N SER A 16 -0.04 -11.76 -9.18
CA SER A 16 0.93 -11.94 -10.27
C SER A 16 1.27 -13.41 -10.54
N ALA A 17 1.32 -14.26 -9.51
CA ALA A 17 1.60 -15.68 -9.67
C ALA A 17 0.35 -16.53 -9.92
N PHE A 18 -0.77 -16.20 -9.26
CA PHE A 18 -2.02 -16.95 -9.29
C PHE A 18 -2.78 -16.77 -10.59
N ILE A 19 -2.99 -15.52 -11.05
CA ILE A 19 -3.85 -15.22 -12.20
C ILE A 19 -3.38 -15.95 -13.47
N PRO A 20 -2.09 -15.89 -13.87
CA PRO A 20 -1.64 -16.58 -15.08
C PRO A 20 -1.79 -18.11 -14.99
N LEU A 21 -1.56 -18.68 -13.80
CA LEU A 21 -1.68 -20.12 -13.58
C LEU A 21 -3.14 -20.57 -13.62
N PHE A 22 -4.03 -19.82 -12.94
CA PHE A 22 -5.47 -20.05 -12.95
C PHE A 22 -6.04 -19.94 -14.38
N SER A 23 -5.74 -18.86 -15.11
CA SER A 23 -6.21 -18.67 -16.48
C SER A 23 -5.70 -19.78 -17.41
N LYS A 24 -4.45 -20.22 -17.26
CA LYS A 24 -3.90 -21.35 -18.03
C LYS A 24 -4.64 -22.67 -17.75
N ILE A 25 -4.95 -22.96 -16.49
CA ILE A 25 -5.73 -24.15 -16.11
C ILE A 25 -7.15 -24.04 -16.67
N ASN A 26 -7.79 -22.88 -16.54
CA ASN A 26 -9.15 -22.65 -17.04
C ASN A 26 -9.28 -22.86 -18.55
N VAL A 27 -8.28 -22.41 -19.32
CA VAL A 27 -8.27 -22.58 -20.78
C VAL A 27 -7.93 -24.02 -21.19
N ARG A 28 -6.95 -24.66 -20.55
CA ARG A 28 -6.44 -25.98 -20.99
C ARG A 28 -7.15 -27.19 -20.41
N GLN A 29 -7.54 -27.11 -19.14
CA GLN A 29 -8.13 -28.22 -18.37
C GLN A 29 -9.62 -27.98 -18.09
N GLY A 30 -10.11 -26.75 -18.34
CA GLY A 30 -11.50 -26.38 -18.20
C GLY A 30 -11.88 -25.92 -16.78
N LYS A 31 -13.14 -25.49 -16.67
CA LYS A 31 -13.70 -24.84 -15.48
C LYS A 31 -13.59 -25.68 -14.20
N LYS A 32 -13.86 -26.99 -14.28
CA LYS A 32 -13.89 -27.88 -13.11
C LYS A 32 -12.52 -27.97 -12.43
N ASP A 33 -11.46 -28.12 -13.21
CA ASP A 33 -10.10 -28.21 -12.69
C ASP A 33 -9.58 -26.85 -12.21
N ALA A 34 -9.92 -25.76 -12.91
CA ALA A 34 -9.61 -24.41 -12.45
C ALA A 34 -10.29 -24.08 -11.11
N GLN A 35 -11.56 -24.46 -10.96
CA GLN A 35 -12.29 -24.30 -9.72
C GLN A 35 -11.70 -25.18 -8.60
N LYS A 36 -11.32 -26.43 -8.88
CA LYS A 36 -10.67 -27.31 -7.90
C LYS A 36 -9.33 -26.73 -7.44
N PHE A 37 -8.53 -26.21 -8.37
CA PHE A 37 -7.27 -25.52 -8.07
C PHE A 37 -7.52 -24.31 -7.17
N ALA A 38 -8.44 -23.42 -7.56
CA ALA A 38 -8.78 -22.24 -6.77
C ALA A 38 -9.29 -22.59 -5.36
N GLN A 39 -10.17 -23.60 -5.22
CA GLN A 39 -10.65 -24.10 -3.93
C GLN A 39 -9.54 -24.67 -3.05
N THR A 40 -8.56 -25.36 -3.65
CA THR A 40 -7.41 -25.92 -2.93
C THR A 40 -6.52 -24.80 -2.40
N VAL A 41 -6.20 -23.81 -3.25
CA VAL A 41 -5.44 -22.61 -2.84
C VAL A 41 -6.21 -21.83 -1.76
N PHE A 42 -7.51 -21.67 -1.92
CA PHE A 42 -8.39 -20.99 -0.96
C PHE A 42 -8.37 -21.69 0.40
N THR A 43 -8.39 -23.02 0.43
CA THR A 43 -8.36 -23.79 1.68
C THR A 43 -7.01 -23.69 2.38
N ILE A 44 -5.92 -23.89 1.64
CA ILE A 44 -4.56 -23.80 2.20
C ILE A 44 -4.30 -22.38 2.71
N LEU A 45 -4.62 -21.37 1.91
CA LEU A 45 -4.44 -19.96 2.28
C LEU A 45 -5.31 -19.61 3.49
N GLY A 46 -6.58 -20.01 3.50
CA GLY A 46 -7.48 -19.78 4.63
C GLY A 46 -6.99 -20.43 5.92
N PHE A 47 -6.46 -21.65 5.85
CA PHE A 47 -5.90 -22.33 7.02
C PHE A 47 -4.64 -21.63 7.55
N ILE A 48 -3.69 -21.30 6.66
CA ILE A 48 -2.46 -20.57 7.04
C ILE A 48 -2.81 -19.24 7.68
N LEU A 49 -3.74 -18.49 7.08
CA LEU A 49 -4.17 -17.20 7.60
C LEU A 49 -4.92 -17.33 8.92
N PHE A 50 -5.76 -18.34 9.09
CA PHE A 50 -6.44 -18.59 10.36
C PHE A 50 -5.45 -18.86 11.48
N VAL A 51 -4.48 -19.75 11.26
CA VAL A 51 -3.40 -20.03 12.22
C VAL A 51 -2.60 -18.76 12.52
N LEU A 52 -2.24 -17.98 11.48
CA LEU A 52 -1.52 -16.74 11.63
C LEU A 52 -2.32 -15.71 12.45
N THR A 53 -3.61 -15.54 12.16
CA THR A 53 -4.52 -14.65 12.90
C THR A 53 -4.58 -15.05 14.38
N VAL A 54 -4.76 -16.33 14.69
CA VAL A 54 -4.78 -16.80 16.09
C VAL A 54 -3.45 -16.54 16.79
N VAL A 55 -2.32 -16.80 16.14
CA VAL A 55 -0.98 -16.53 16.71
C VAL A 55 -0.82 -15.04 17.00
N PHE A 56 -1.15 -14.16 16.05
CA PHE A 56 -1.03 -12.72 16.25
C PHE A 56 -2.01 -12.16 17.30
N GLU A 57 -3.22 -12.72 17.43
CA GLU A 57 -4.16 -12.36 18.49
C GLU A 57 -3.58 -12.61 19.89
N ILE A 58 -2.97 -13.79 20.06
CA ILE A 58 -2.32 -14.20 21.31
C ILE A 58 -1.12 -13.28 21.59
N PHE A 59 -0.25 -13.09 20.60
CA PHE A 59 0.98 -12.30 20.72
C PHE A 59 0.81 -10.80 20.38
N MET A 60 -0.43 -10.28 20.37
CA MET A 60 -0.71 -8.89 20.01
C MET A 60 0.06 -7.87 20.86
N PRO A 61 0.24 -8.05 22.19
CA PRO A 61 1.08 -7.14 22.98
C PRO A 61 2.52 -7.06 22.46
N GLN A 62 3.13 -8.20 22.14
CA GLN A 62 4.49 -8.27 21.63
C GLN A 62 4.58 -7.63 20.24
N VAL A 63 3.59 -7.90 19.38
CA VAL A 63 3.47 -7.29 18.05
C VAL A 63 3.37 -5.77 18.16
N MET A 64 2.50 -5.25 19.02
CA MET A 64 2.36 -3.81 19.25
C MET A 64 3.63 -3.20 19.84
N GLY A 65 4.33 -3.94 20.71
CA GLY A 65 5.61 -3.54 21.28
C GLY A 65 6.75 -3.42 20.27
N VAL A 66 6.65 -4.08 19.11
CA VAL A 66 7.59 -3.96 17.98
C VAL A 66 7.13 -2.89 16.98
N ILE A 67 5.84 -2.82 16.70
CA ILE A 67 5.26 -1.91 15.70
C ILE A 67 5.22 -0.45 16.20
N SER A 68 4.95 -0.25 17.48
CA SER A 68 4.80 1.06 18.11
C SER A 68 5.50 1.07 19.48
N PRO A 69 6.83 0.90 19.51
CA PRO A 69 7.59 0.82 20.75
C PRO A 69 7.42 2.07 21.62
N GLY A 70 7.25 3.25 21.01
CA GLY A 70 7.03 4.51 21.73
C GLY A 70 5.71 4.57 22.52
N PHE A 71 4.77 3.65 22.28
CA PHE A 71 3.55 3.59 23.08
C PHE A 71 3.78 2.94 24.45
N LYS A 72 4.88 2.22 24.65
CA LYS A 72 5.22 1.60 25.95
C LYS A 72 5.40 2.63 27.07
N GLU A 73 5.74 3.87 26.73
CA GLU A 73 5.88 4.97 27.69
C GLU A 73 4.53 5.41 28.30
N ASN A 74 3.40 5.07 27.65
CA ASN A 74 2.06 5.34 28.15
C ASN A 74 1.24 4.04 28.18
N PRO A 75 1.09 3.39 29.36
CA PRO A 75 0.43 2.10 29.50
C PRO A 75 -1.00 2.10 28.95
N GLU A 76 -1.81 3.13 29.25
CA GLU A 76 -3.20 3.21 28.80
C GLU A 76 -3.30 3.23 27.27
N LYS A 77 -2.47 4.05 26.62
CA LYS A 77 -2.40 4.13 25.15
C LYS A 77 -1.96 2.80 24.53
N PHE A 78 -1.00 2.12 25.17
CA PHE A 78 -0.53 0.81 24.71
C PHE A 78 -1.64 -0.26 24.80
N TYR A 79 -2.33 -0.37 25.94
CA TYR A 79 -3.43 -1.32 26.11
C TYR A 79 -4.57 -1.04 25.13
N LEU A 80 -4.92 0.22 24.92
CA LEU A 80 -5.93 0.60 23.94
C LEU A 80 -5.53 0.17 22.53
N ALA A 81 -4.28 0.43 22.13
CA ALA A 81 -3.76 0.02 20.83
C ALA A 81 -3.75 -1.51 20.66
N VAL A 82 -3.39 -2.27 21.71
CA VAL A 82 -3.45 -3.74 21.71
C VAL A 82 -4.87 -4.24 21.52
N HIS A 83 -5.84 -3.71 22.28
CA HIS A 83 -7.24 -4.11 22.16
C HIS A 83 -7.84 -3.79 20.79
N MET A 84 -7.59 -2.60 20.25
CA MET A 84 -8.01 -2.23 18.89
C MET A 84 -7.30 -3.09 17.84
N GLY A 85 -6.02 -3.40 18.07
CA GLY A 85 -5.25 -4.33 17.27
C GLY A 85 -5.96 -5.68 17.15
N ARG A 86 -6.38 -6.27 18.28
CA ARG A 86 -7.14 -7.53 18.32
C ARG A 86 -8.50 -7.48 17.60
N ILE A 87 -9.18 -6.33 17.63
CA ILE A 87 -10.45 -6.19 16.91
C ILE A 87 -10.20 -6.12 15.39
N VAL A 88 -9.17 -5.38 14.98
CA VAL A 88 -8.88 -5.15 13.57
C VAL A 88 -8.14 -6.31 12.93
N PHE A 89 -7.30 -7.06 13.66
CA PHE A 89 -6.43 -8.08 13.05
C PHE A 89 -7.15 -9.17 12.24
N PRO A 90 -8.31 -9.70 12.69
CA PRO A 90 -9.06 -10.69 11.91
C PRO A 90 -9.52 -10.19 10.53
N TYR A 91 -9.56 -8.87 10.30
CA TYR A 91 -9.75 -8.28 8.96
C TYR A 91 -8.80 -8.87 7.90
N ILE A 92 -7.56 -9.19 8.29
CA ILE A 92 -6.52 -9.72 7.40
C ILE A 92 -6.96 -11.05 6.77
N LEU A 93 -7.63 -11.91 7.53
CA LEU A 93 -8.15 -13.18 7.00
C LEU A 93 -9.11 -12.93 5.82
N PHE A 94 -10.06 -12.01 6.00
CA PHE A 94 -11.09 -11.72 5.01
C PHE A 94 -10.54 -11.02 3.77
N ILE A 95 -9.66 -10.04 3.93
CA ILE A 95 -9.13 -9.29 2.79
C ILE A 95 -8.25 -10.17 1.87
N PHE A 96 -7.55 -11.16 2.42
CA PHE A 96 -6.72 -12.08 1.63
C PHE A 96 -7.55 -13.11 0.89
N LEU A 97 -8.55 -13.70 1.56
CA LEU A 97 -9.48 -14.60 0.91
C LEU A 97 -10.26 -13.86 -0.19
N GLY A 98 -10.67 -12.61 0.08
CA GLY A 98 -11.27 -11.72 -0.90
C GLY A 98 -10.34 -11.42 -2.08
N ALA A 99 -9.04 -11.22 -1.83
CA ALA A 99 -8.05 -11.00 -2.87
C ALA A 99 -7.87 -12.22 -3.80
N LEU A 100 -7.89 -13.43 -3.25
CA LEU A 100 -7.86 -14.66 -4.05
C LEU A 100 -9.11 -14.78 -4.94
N CYS A 101 -10.29 -14.50 -4.38
CA CYS A 101 -11.54 -14.44 -5.15
C CYS A 101 -11.48 -13.37 -6.25
N ALA A 102 -10.92 -12.20 -5.95
CA ALA A 102 -10.70 -11.14 -6.92
C ALA A 102 -9.73 -11.59 -8.03
N GLY A 103 -8.68 -12.34 -7.68
CA GLY A 103 -7.78 -12.98 -8.63
C GLY A 103 -8.49 -13.94 -9.59
N VAL A 104 -9.46 -14.74 -9.09
CA VAL A 104 -10.32 -15.58 -9.95
C VAL A 104 -11.16 -14.73 -10.90
N LEU A 105 -11.83 -13.69 -10.40
CA LEU A 105 -12.63 -12.79 -11.24
C LEU A 105 -11.79 -12.09 -12.32
N ASN A 106 -10.59 -11.61 -11.95
CA ASN A 106 -9.65 -10.99 -12.88
C ASN A 106 -9.18 -11.99 -13.94
N GLY A 107 -8.90 -13.25 -13.56
CA GLY A 107 -8.55 -14.32 -14.49
C GLY A 107 -9.68 -14.72 -15.44
N LEU A 108 -10.93 -14.34 -15.13
CA LEU A 108 -12.12 -14.48 -15.97
C LEU A 108 -12.48 -13.19 -16.72
N ASN A 109 -11.61 -12.17 -16.70
CA ASN A 109 -11.83 -10.84 -17.29
C ASN A 109 -13.05 -10.08 -16.71
N ARG A 110 -13.38 -10.31 -15.44
CA ARG A 110 -14.48 -9.63 -14.71
C ARG A 110 -13.92 -8.74 -13.61
N PHE A 111 -13.43 -7.56 -13.99
CA PHE A 111 -12.68 -6.68 -13.09
C PHE A 111 -13.55 -5.84 -12.15
N VAL A 112 -14.79 -5.52 -12.54
CA VAL A 112 -15.63 -4.52 -11.84
C VAL A 112 -15.85 -4.87 -10.37
N ALA A 113 -16.26 -6.11 -10.08
CA ALA A 113 -16.53 -6.52 -8.70
C ALA A 113 -15.26 -6.55 -7.83
N ALA A 114 -14.11 -6.91 -8.42
CA ALA A 114 -12.82 -6.91 -7.75
C ALA A 114 -12.35 -5.47 -7.43
N THR A 115 -12.47 -4.56 -8.39
CA THR A 115 -12.03 -3.15 -8.26
C THR A 115 -12.96 -2.32 -7.36
N ALA A 116 -14.25 -2.66 -7.28
CA ALA A 116 -15.21 -1.95 -6.44
C ALA A 116 -15.15 -2.34 -4.95
N SER A 117 -14.64 -3.53 -4.61
CA SER A 117 -14.60 -4.03 -3.22
C SER A 117 -13.93 -3.06 -2.21
N PRO A 118 -12.79 -2.40 -2.52
CA PRO A 118 -12.19 -1.38 -1.65
C PRO A 118 -13.13 -0.24 -1.22
N LEU A 119 -14.16 0.09 -2.02
CA LEU A 119 -15.12 1.16 -1.70
C LEU A 119 -15.90 0.87 -0.42
N LEU A 120 -16.18 -0.41 -0.14
CA LEU A 120 -16.91 -0.83 1.06
C LEU A 120 -16.20 -0.38 2.33
N LEU A 121 -14.86 -0.44 2.39
CA LEU A 121 -14.11 0.04 3.56
C LEU A 121 -14.40 1.50 3.86
N ASN A 122 -14.43 2.35 2.83
CA ASN A 122 -14.75 3.76 2.99
C ASN A 122 -16.19 3.96 3.46
N VAL A 123 -17.15 3.23 2.89
CA VAL A 123 -18.56 3.31 3.29
C VAL A 123 -18.74 2.92 4.76
N PHE A 124 -18.15 1.81 5.20
CA PHE A 124 -18.21 1.36 6.59
C PHE A 124 -17.52 2.33 7.56
N CYS A 125 -16.37 2.88 7.19
CA CYS A 125 -15.69 3.88 8.02
C CYS A 125 -16.47 5.20 8.12
N ILE A 126 -17.04 5.68 7.01
CA ILE A 126 -17.84 6.92 7.01
C ILE A 126 -19.10 6.73 7.85
N THR A 127 -19.83 5.63 7.65
CA THR A 127 -21.04 5.33 8.45
C THR A 127 -20.75 5.18 9.93
N ALA A 128 -19.61 4.56 10.30
CA ALA A 128 -19.15 4.49 11.68
C ALA A 128 -18.88 5.88 12.29
N LEU A 129 -18.26 6.79 11.53
CA LEU A 129 -17.98 8.15 11.98
C LEU A 129 -19.26 9.02 12.07
N LEU A 130 -20.28 8.75 11.26
CA LEU A 130 -21.59 9.40 11.40
C LEU A 130 -22.30 9.01 12.70
N TRP A 131 -22.00 7.82 13.25
CA TRP A 131 -22.45 7.34 14.56
C TRP A 131 -21.48 7.67 15.70
N GLN A 132 -20.57 8.63 15.53
CA GLN A 132 -19.63 9.02 16.58
C GLN A 132 -20.34 9.35 17.91
N THR A 133 -19.75 8.93 19.03
CA THR A 133 -20.25 9.24 20.37
C THR A 133 -19.47 10.39 20.99
N SER A 134 -19.93 10.89 22.14
CA SER A 134 -19.23 11.95 22.89
C SER A 134 -17.83 11.49 23.33
N SER A 135 -17.61 10.19 23.52
CA SER A 135 -16.34 9.58 23.91
C SER A 135 -15.48 9.23 22.70
N LEU A 136 -14.23 9.73 22.69
CA LEU A 136 -13.23 9.41 21.67
C LEU A 136 -12.81 7.93 21.69
N ILE A 137 -12.77 7.33 22.88
CA ILE A 137 -12.38 5.94 23.07
C ILE A 137 -13.44 5.03 22.43
N GLU A 138 -14.71 5.27 22.72
CA GLU A 138 -15.82 4.54 22.12
C GLU A 138 -15.87 4.72 20.60
N THR A 139 -15.71 5.95 20.11
CA THR A 139 -15.65 6.22 18.66
C THR A 139 -14.53 5.44 17.98
N SER A 140 -13.37 5.33 18.64
CA SER A 140 -12.23 4.54 18.13
C SER A 140 -12.52 3.04 18.13
N TYR A 141 -13.30 2.52 19.09
CA TYR A 141 -13.78 1.14 19.08
C TYR A 141 -14.79 0.89 17.95
N ILE A 142 -15.76 1.78 17.76
CA ILE A 142 -16.74 1.69 16.67
C ILE A 142 -16.02 1.65 15.32
N LEU A 143 -15.01 2.51 15.13
CA LEU A 143 -14.19 2.52 13.91
C LEU A 143 -13.35 1.24 13.75
N SER A 144 -12.85 0.67 14.85
CA SER A 144 -12.12 -0.61 14.80
C SER A 144 -13.01 -1.76 14.34
N TRP A 145 -14.23 -1.84 14.88
CA TRP A 145 -15.23 -2.81 14.46
C TRP A 145 -15.69 -2.59 13.01
N SER A 146 -15.86 -1.35 12.57
CA SER A 146 -16.28 -1.05 11.20
C SER A 146 -15.27 -1.54 10.17
N VAL A 147 -13.97 -1.47 10.48
CA VAL A 147 -12.91 -2.04 9.61
C VAL A 147 -13.05 -3.55 9.48
N LEU A 148 -13.30 -4.27 10.60
CA LEU A 148 -13.53 -5.71 10.56
C LEU A 148 -14.76 -6.06 9.71
N PHE A 149 -15.90 -5.41 9.96
CA PHE A 149 -17.13 -5.64 9.19
C PHE A 149 -16.98 -5.27 7.72
N ALA A 150 -16.20 -4.23 7.40
CA ALA A 150 -15.85 -3.92 6.03
C ALA A 150 -15.11 -5.07 5.35
N GLY A 151 -14.14 -5.69 6.03
CA GLY A 151 -13.41 -6.84 5.50
C GLY A 151 -14.33 -8.03 5.21
N VAL A 152 -15.25 -8.32 6.13
CA VAL A 152 -16.27 -9.36 5.94
C VAL A 152 -17.15 -9.05 4.73
N ALA A 153 -17.67 -7.82 4.64
CA ALA A 153 -18.50 -7.39 3.52
C ALA A 153 -17.74 -7.43 2.18
N GLN A 154 -16.48 -7.00 2.16
CA GLN A 154 -15.59 -7.08 1.01
C GLN A 154 -15.38 -8.50 0.53
N PHE A 155 -15.15 -9.42 1.46
CA PHE A 155 -15.00 -10.83 1.15
C PHE A 155 -16.31 -11.41 0.58
N ILE A 156 -17.45 -11.18 1.25
CA ILE A 156 -18.76 -11.68 0.80
C ILE A 156 -19.12 -11.14 -0.58
N TRP A 157 -18.87 -9.85 -0.85
CA TRP A 157 -19.12 -9.21 -2.15
C TRP A 157 -18.42 -9.94 -3.29
N VAL A 158 -17.11 -10.15 -3.15
CA VAL A 158 -16.29 -10.79 -4.19
C VAL A 158 -16.60 -12.30 -4.27
N LEU A 159 -16.86 -12.95 -3.13
CA LEU A 159 -17.28 -14.35 -3.07
C LEU A 159 -18.60 -14.58 -3.81
N TYR A 160 -19.58 -13.70 -3.60
CA TYR A 160 -20.87 -13.74 -4.29
C TYR A 160 -20.70 -13.52 -5.79
N ALA A 161 -19.84 -12.58 -6.20
CA ALA A 161 -19.51 -12.37 -7.61
C ALA A 161 -18.88 -13.62 -8.26
N CYS A 162 -18.05 -14.38 -7.53
CA CYS A 162 -17.56 -15.68 -8.02
C CYS A 162 -18.70 -16.70 -8.16
N HIS A 163 -19.62 -16.74 -7.20
CA HIS A 163 -20.78 -17.63 -7.24
C HIS A 163 -21.69 -17.37 -8.45
N LEU A 164 -21.91 -16.10 -8.81
CA LEU A 164 -22.67 -15.71 -10.01
C LEU A 164 -22.05 -16.22 -11.33
N LEU A 165 -20.75 -16.50 -11.33
CA LEU A 165 -20.04 -17.09 -12.47
C LEU A 165 -19.92 -18.62 -12.36
N ASP A 166 -20.67 -19.23 -11.45
CA ASP A 166 -20.64 -20.66 -11.13
C ASP A 166 -19.26 -21.16 -10.65
N TYR A 167 -18.44 -20.25 -10.09
CA TYR A 167 -17.20 -20.58 -9.38
C TYR A 167 -17.46 -20.61 -7.89
N LYS A 168 -17.95 -21.74 -7.38
CA LYS A 168 -18.20 -21.94 -5.94
C LYS A 168 -16.87 -22.07 -5.22
N MET A 169 -16.50 -21.10 -4.39
CA MET A 169 -15.30 -21.17 -3.54
C MET A 169 -15.70 -21.81 -2.21
N MET A 170 -15.29 -23.05 -1.98
CA MET A 170 -15.59 -23.80 -0.77
C MET A 170 -14.30 -24.39 -0.22
N PHE A 171 -14.23 -24.54 1.09
CA PHE A 171 -13.17 -25.30 1.74
C PHE A 171 -13.25 -26.76 1.30
N LYS A 172 -12.17 -27.27 0.70
CA LYS A 172 -12.06 -28.63 0.16
C LYS A 172 -10.79 -29.30 0.67
N SER A 173 -10.43 -30.44 0.09
CA SER A 173 -9.24 -31.22 0.47
C SER A 173 -7.95 -30.38 0.50
N PHE A 174 -7.11 -30.61 1.51
CA PHE A 174 -5.75 -30.08 1.67
C PHE A 174 -4.72 -30.69 0.69
N SER A 175 -5.17 -31.23 -0.44
CA SER A 175 -4.29 -31.96 -1.37
C SER A 175 -3.37 -30.99 -2.10
N ILE A 176 -2.10 -30.93 -1.73
CA ILE A 176 -1.10 -30.09 -2.39
C ILE A 176 -0.79 -30.67 -3.78
N SER A 177 -1.45 -30.17 -4.82
CA SER A 177 -1.19 -30.54 -6.20
C SER A 177 0.15 -29.96 -6.71
N PRO A 178 0.73 -30.50 -7.80
CA PRO A 178 1.92 -29.93 -8.44
C PRO A 178 1.78 -28.45 -8.80
N GLU A 179 0.59 -28.01 -9.19
CA GLU A 179 0.23 -26.63 -9.52
C GLU A 179 0.27 -25.74 -8.28
N VAL A 180 -0.23 -26.23 -7.14
CA VAL A 180 -0.14 -25.51 -5.86
C VAL A 180 1.33 -25.37 -5.43
N LYS A 181 2.17 -26.41 -5.59
CA LYS A 181 3.62 -26.29 -5.32
C LYS A 181 4.29 -25.25 -6.23
N LYS A 182 3.92 -25.23 -7.52
CA LYS A 182 4.40 -24.22 -8.47
C LYS A 182 3.97 -22.81 -8.05
N LEU A 183 2.73 -22.64 -7.61
CA LEU A 183 2.23 -21.36 -7.09
C LEU A 183 3.06 -20.91 -5.88
N LEU A 184 3.21 -21.77 -4.86
CA LEU A 184 3.94 -21.44 -3.64
C LEU A 184 5.40 -21.07 -3.94
N ARG A 185 6.10 -21.84 -4.79
CA ARG A 185 7.48 -21.53 -5.20
C ARG A 185 7.61 -20.17 -5.89
N ARG A 186 6.60 -19.76 -6.67
CA ARG A 186 6.56 -18.44 -7.33
C ARG A 186 6.18 -17.31 -6.38
N MET A 187 5.35 -17.61 -5.37
CA MET A 187 4.93 -16.62 -4.38
C MET A 187 6.06 -16.24 -3.42
N VAL A 188 6.91 -17.19 -3.00
CA VAL A 188 8.00 -16.92 -2.04
C VAL A 188 8.88 -15.72 -2.43
N PRO A 189 9.47 -15.65 -3.64
CA PRO A 189 10.29 -14.50 -4.02
C PRO A 189 9.47 -13.21 -4.12
N GLY A 190 8.22 -13.28 -4.62
CA GLY A 190 7.34 -12.12 -4.68
C GLY A 190 6.95 -11.57 -3.31
N LEU A 191 6.71 -12.45 -2.33
CA LEU A 191 6.41 -12.09 -0.95
C LEU A 191 7.63 -11.52 -0.24
N ALA A 192 8.83 -12.06 -0.51
CA ALA A 192 10.08 -11.49 0.00
C ALA A 192 10.26 -10.05 -0.50
N SER A 193 10.07 -9.79 -1.82
CA SER A 193 10.13 -8.44 -2.39
C SER A 193 9.11 -7.49 -1.77
N ALA A 194 7.85 -7.93 -1.68
CA ALA A 194 6.79 -7.11 -1.12
C ALA A 194 7.01 -6.84 0.38
N GLY A 195 7.54 -7.83 1.12
CA GLY A 195 7.88 -7.74 2.53
C GLY A 195 8.88 -6.63 2.85
N VAL A 196 9.87 -6.41 1.99
CA VAL A 196 10.89 -5.35 2.18
C VAL A 196 10.24 -3.97 2.26
N TYR A 197 9.32 -3.65 1.34
CA TYR A 197 8.57 -2.40 1.36
C TYR A 197 7.84 -2.19 2.69
N GLN A 198 7.32 -3.26 3.28
CA GLN A 198 6.58 -3.20 4.54
C GLN A 198 7.47 -3.10 5.76
N ILE A 199 8.64 -3.73 5.73
CA ILE A 199 9.65 -3.56 6.78
C ILE A 199 10.07 -2.09 6.83
N ASN A 200 10.29 -1.44 5.69
CA ASN A 200 10.61 -0.01 5.64
C ASN A 200 9.50 0.86 6.27
N LEU A 201 8.23 0.61 5.93
CA LEU A 201 7.10 1.33 6.54
C LEU A 201 6.95 1.03 8.04
N LEU A 202 7.25 -0.19 8.48
CA LEU A 202 7.21 -0.57 9.88
C LEU A 202 8.27 0.18 10.67
N ILE A 203 9.50 0.23 10.19
CA ILE A 203 10.60 0.99 10.81
C ILE A 203 10.22 2.48 10.89
N SER A 204 9.70 3.03 9.80
CA SER A 204 9.30 4.44 9.72
C SER A 204 8.21 4.78 10.76
N ASN A 205 7.18 3.93 10.87
CA ASN A 205 6.13 4.11 11.88
C ASN A 205 6.64 3.87 13.31
N SER A 206 7.60 2.97 13.48
CA SER A 206 8.20 2.69 14.79
C SER A 206 8.97 3.91 15.30
N VAL A 207 9.76 4.56 14.44
CA VAL A 207 10.46 5.80 14.79
C VAL A 207 9.46 6.94 15.05
N ALA A 208 8.43 7.06 14.23
CA ALA A 208 7.38 8.06 14.44
C ALA A 208 6.59 7.86 15.74
N SER A 209 6.49 6.62 16.24
CA SER A 209 5.72 6.30 17.46
C SER A 209 6.28 6.94 18.73
N PHE A 210 7.56 7.33 18.75
CA PHE A 210 8.20 8.05 19.86
C PHE A 210 7.79 9.52 19.94
N ILE A 211 7.16 10.07 18.89
CA ILE A 211 6.71 11.46 18.86
C ILE A 211 5.19 11.49 19.02
N PRO A 212 4.64 12.28 19.96
CA PRO A 212 3.20 12.44 20.13
C PRO A 212 2.52 12.83 18.82
N MET A 213 1.42 12.15 18.47
CA MET A 213 0.59 12.40 17.27
C MET A 213 1.27 12.29 15.90
N ALA A 214 2.59 12.04 15.83
CA ALA A 214 3.33 12.02 14.57
C ALA A 214 2.85 10.94 13.60
N VAL A 215 2.44 9.77 14.10
CA VAL A 215 1.87 8.70 13.27
C VAL A 215 0.62 9.17 12.53
N SER A 216 -0.24 9.96 13.19
CA SER A 216 -1.44 10.53 12.57
C SER A 216 -1.08 11.64 11.59
N TYR A 217 -0.13 12.53 11.93
CA TYR A 217 0.31 13.59 11.03
C TYR A 217 0.90 13.06 9.72
N LEU A 218 1.73 12.00 9.81
CA LEU A 218 2.27 11.31 8.64
C LEU A 218 1.15 10.70 7.79
N ALA A 219 0.13 10.11 8.42
CA ALA A 219 -0.99 9.53 7.68
C ALA A 219 -1.82 10.59 6.92
N TYR A 220 -2.07 11.76 7.52
CA TYR A 220 -2.78 12.86 6.85
C TYR A 220 -1.96 13.45 5.69
N ALA A 221 -0.65 13.67 5.89
CA ALA A 221 0.23 14.17 4.84
C ALA A 221 0.38 13.17 3.68
N ASP A 222 0.54 11.88 4.00
CA ASP A 222 0.65 10.82 2.99
C ASP A 222 -0.62 10.71 2.14
N CYS A 223 -1.81 10.92 2.73
CA CYS A 223 -3.07 10.92 2.01
C CYS A 223 -3.09 11.95 0.86
N ILE A 224 -2.61 13.18 1.10
CA ILE A 224 -2.52 14.21 0.06
C ILE A 224 -1.44 13.84 -0.95
N ASN A 225 -0.31 13.33 -0.49
CA ASN A 225 0.80 12.92 -1.36
C ASN A 225 0.42 11.79 -2.32
N GLN A 226 -0.52 10.93 -1.94
CA GLN A 226 -1.01 9.84 -2.80
C GLN A 226 -1.81 10.34 -4.00
N PHE A 227 -2.41 11.54 -3.96
CA PHE A 227 -3.24 12.04 -5.06
C PHE A 227 -2.42 12.33 -6.34
N PRO A 228 -1.34 13.13 -6.32
CA PRO A 228 -0.49 13.32 -7.51
C PRO A 228 0.15 12.03 -7.99
N LEU A 229 0.58 11.15 -7.06
CA LEU A 229 1.16 9.85 -7.40
C LEU A 229 0.17 8.94 -8.13
N ALA A 230 -1.09 8.94 -7.71
CA ALA A 230 -2.15 8.19 -8.37
C ALA A 230 -2.41 8.74 -9.77
N MET A 231 -2.55 10.06 -9.94
CA MET A 231 -2.80 10.68 -11.25
C MET A 231 -1.66 10.41 -12.25
N THR A 232 -0.42 10.65 -11.85
CA THR A 232 0.76 10.36 -12.70
C THR A 232 0.91 8.87 -12.98
N GLY A 233 0.68 8.03 -11.97
CA GLY A 233 0.70 6.58 -12.11
C GLY A 233 -0.34 6.03 -13.09
N ILE A 234 -1.56 6.59 -13.13
CA ILE A 234 -2.60 6.20 -14.09
C ILE A 234 -2.21 6.67 -15.50
N GLY A 235 -1.78 7.92 -15.66
CA GLY A 235 -1.42 8.47 -16.97
C GLY A 235 -0.27 7.71 -17.62
N ILE A 236 0.78 7.41 -16.85
CA ILE A 236 1.93 6.64 -17.34
C ILE A 236 1.59 5.15 -17.50
N GLY A 237 0.84 4.59 -16.54
CA GLY A 237 0.56 3.17 -16.49
C GLY A 237 -0.38 2.67 -17.58
N THR A 238 -1.33 3.49 -18.02
CA THR A 238 -2.35 3.09 -18.99
C THR A 238 -1.89 3.17 -20.43
N VAL A 239 -1.10 4.19 -20.79
CA VAL A 239 -0.70 4.43 -22.19
C VAL A 239 0.74 4.00 -22.44
N LEU A 240 1.66 4.37 -21.56
CA LEU A 240 3.08 4.31 -21.87
C LEU A 240 3.70 2.95 -21.54
N LEU A 241 3.23 2.25 -20.50
CA LEU A 241 3.72 0.92 -20.15
C LEU A 241 3.38 -0.16 -21.19
N PRO A 242 2.15 -0.25 -21.75
CA PRO A 242 1.85 -1.22 -22.79
C PRO A 242 2.64 -0.97 -24.08
N LEU A 243 2.79 0.29 -24.49
CA LEU A 243 3.60 0.68 -25.65
C LEU A 243 5.08 0.32 -25.48
N LEU A 244 5.65 0.59 -24.31
CA LEU A 244 7.02 0.17 -23.97
C LEU A 244 7.16 -1.36 -23.90
N SER A 245 6.09 -2.07 -23.57
CA SER A 245 6.03 -3.53 -23.60
C SER A 245 6.15 -4.06 -25.02
N GLN A 246 5.28 -3.58 -25.90
CA GLN A 246 5.24 -3.97 -27.30
C GLN A 246 6.54 -3.63 -28.06
N LYS A 247 7.12 -2.44 -27.84
CA LYS A 247 8.33 -2.00 -28.56
C LYS A 247 9.59 -2.76 -28.17
N ARG A 248 9.68 -3.25 -26.93
CA ARG A 248 10.78 -4.12 -26.49
C ARG A 248 10.62 -5.57 -26.99
N GLU A 249 9.40 -6.07 -27.12
CA GLU A 249 9.16 -7.40 -27.73
C GLU A 249 9.56 -7.44 -29.21
N GLN A 250 9.55 -6.29 -29.88
CA GLN A 250 10.02 -6.14 -31.26
C GLN A 250 11.55 -5.97 -31.37
N GLU A 251 12.31 -6.17 -30.29
CA GLU A 251 13.77 -5.99 -30.19
C GLU A 251 14.28 -4.61 -30.64
N ASN A 252 13.40 -3.60 -30.72
CA ASN A 252 13.77 -2.25 -31.13
C ASN A 252 14.27 -1.43 -29.92
N PHE A 253 15.48 -1.75 -29.45
CA PHE A 253 16.06 -1.17 -28.24
C PHE A 253 16.19 0.36 -28.28
N LYS A 254 16.48 0.95 -29.45
CA LYS A 254 16.57 2.40 -29.61
C LYS A 254 15.23 3.09 -29.41
N GLU A 255 14.17 2.54 -29.99
CA GLU A 255 12.82 3.07 -29.87
C GLU A 255 12.25 2.89 -28.45
N ALA A 256 12.58 1.77 -27.79
CA ALA A 256 12.27 1.54 -26.39
C ALA A 256 12.96 2.55 -25.45
N GLN A 257 14.24 2.83 -25.65
CA GLN A 257 14.97 3.84 -24.86
C GLN A 257 14.43 5.25 -25.10
N TYR A 258 14.11 5.59 -26.35
CA TYR A 258 13.47 6.87 -26.68
C TYR A 258 12.14 7.03 -25.94
N LEU A 259 11.31 5.99 -25.97
CA LEU A 259 10.01 5.99 -25.29
C LEU A 259 10.19 6.08 -23.77
N GLU A 260 11.10 5.33 -23.17
CA GLU A 260 11.40 5.39 -21.74
C GLU A 260 11.85 6.80 -21.30
N ASN A 261 12.73 7.44 -22.07
CA ASN A 261 13.12 8.83 -21.83
C ASN A 261 11.95 9.80 -21.94
N ARG A 262 11.03 9.58 -22.88
CA ARG A 262 9.80 10.40 -23.00
C ARG A 262 8.87 10.21 -21.82
N VAL A 263 8.74 8.98 -21.31
CA VAL A 263 7.98 8.68 -20.10
C VAL A 263 8.57 9.37 -18.89
N LEU A 264 9.90 9.30 -18.72
CA LEU A 264 10.60 9.97 -17.62
C LEU A 264 10.43 11.49 -17.70
N GLN A 265 10.64 12.07 -18.89
CA GLN A 265 10.44 13.51 -19.10
C GLN A 265 9.01 13.95 -18.77
N PHE A 266 8.01 13.21 -19.25
CA PHE A 266 6.61 13.53 -19.00
C PHE A 266 6.22 13.34 -17.53
N GLY A 267 6.72 12.27 -16.89
CA GLY A 267 6.54 12.02 -15.46
C GLY A 267 7.10 13.16 -14.62
N CYS A 268 8.35 13.55 -14.88
CA CYS A 268 8.98 14.71 -14.24
C CYS A 268 8.20 16.00 -14.51
N PHE A 269 7.83 16.25 -15.76
CA PHE A 269 7.07 17.44 -16.17
C PHE A 269 5.75 17.58 -15.41
N LEU A 270 5.10 16.47 -15.02
CA LEU A 270 3.91 16.50 -14.19
C LEU A 270 4.24 16.60 -12.69
N THR A 271 5.24 15.87 -12.19
CA THR A 271 5.53 15.83 -10.75
C THR A 271 6.19 17.07 -10.22
N PHE A 272 7.09 17.73 -10.98
CA PHE A 272 7.77 18.93 -10.53
C PHE A 272 6.82 20.11 -10.24
N PRO A 273 5.91 20.51 -11.16
CA PRO A 273 4.95 21.57 -10.86
C PRO A 273 3.97 21.15 -9.77
N ALA A 274 3.56 19.88 -9.71
CA ALA A 274 2.73 19.38 -8.61
C ALA A 274 3.46 19.47 -7.25
N THR A 275 4.76 19.21 -7.23
CA THR A 275 5.62 19.35 -6.04
C THR A 275 5.64 20.80 -5.57
N ILE A 276 5.89 21.74 -6.48
CA ILE A 276 5.91 23.18 -6.15
C ILE A 276 4.52 23.64 -5.67
N ALA A 277 3.47 23.26 -6.37
CA ALA A 277 2.10 23.62 -6.04
C ALA A 277 1.70 23.13 -4.63
N LEU A 278 1.96 21.86 -4.33
CA LEU A 278 1.67 21.28 -3.02
C LEU A 278 2.55 21.85 -1.90
N TYR A 279 3.81 22.15 -2.19
CA TYR A 279 4.69 22.79 -1.21
C TYR A 279 4.21 24.20 -0.85
N VAL A 280 3.89 25.03 -1.86
CA VAL A 280 3.41 26.40 -1.65
C VAL A 280 2.03 26.43 -0.99
N MET A 281 1.14 25.51 -1.39
CA MET A 281 -0.24 25.46 -0.90
C MET A 281 -0.46 24.46 0.24
N ALA A 282 0.61 23.94 0.85
CA ALA A 282 0.50 22.89 1.88
C ALA A 282 -0.46 23.29 3.01
N LEU A 283 -0.23 24.47 3.60
CA LEU A 283 -1.05 24.96 4.70
C LEU A 283 -2.52 25.21 4.32
N PRO A 284 -2.85 25.98 3.25
CA PRO A 284 -4.25 26.20 2.89
C PRO A 284 -4.97 24.91 2.51
N ILE A 285 -4.29 23.94 1.87
CA ILE A 285 -4.89 22.63 1.57
C ILE A 285 -5.22 21.87 2.87
N ILE A 286 -4.28 21.81 3.82
CA ILE A 286 -4.52 21.12 5.10
C ILE A 286 -5.62 21.80 5.91
N MET A 287 -5.60 23.13 6.00
CA MET A 287 -6.61 23.89 6.73
C MET A 287 -8.00 23.67 6.12
N THR A 288 -8.14 23.79 4.81
CA THR A 288 -9.44 23.64 4.14
C THR A 288 -10.00 22.21 4.21
N LEU A 289 -9.14 21.19 4.16
CA LEU A 289 -9.60 19.80 4.17
C LEU A 289 -9.79 19.23 5.57
N PHE A 290 -8.88 19.53 6.50
CA PHE A 290 -8.80 18.82 7.78
C PHE A 290 -9.15 19.68 9.00
N GLN A 291 -9.04 21.01 8.94
CA GLN A 291 -9.28 21.87 10.10
C GLN A 291 -10.77 22.02 10.42
N HIS A 292 -11.34 20.98 11.04
CA HIS A 292 -12.72 20.95 11.50
C HIS A 292 -12.82 20.28 12.87
N GLY A 293 -13.74 20.77 13.70
CA GLY A 293 -14.04 20.18 15.01
C GLY A 293 -12.83 20.13 15.94
N ARG A 294 -12.30 18.92 16.18
CA ARG A 294 -11.18 18.68 17.12
C ARG A 294 -9.80 18.84 16.48
N PHE A 295 -9.73 19.07 15.17
CA PHE A 295 -8.47 19.30 14.48
C PHE A 295 -8.08 20.78 14.58
N THR A 296 -7.13 21.09 15.46
CA THR A 296 -6.76 22.48 15.76
C THR A 296 -5.85 23.07 14.68
N GLU A 297 -5.79 24.40 14.61
CA GLU A 297 -4.90 25.12 13.71
C GLU A 297 -3.42 24.71 13.90
N HIS A 298 -2.99 24.49 15.15
CA HIS A 298 -1.65 23.99 15.44
C HIS A 298 -1.39 22.63 14.78
N MET A 299 -2.37 21.71 14.81
CA MET A 299 -2.25 20.44 14.10
C MET A 299 -2.16 20.65 12.59
N SER A 300 -2.91 21.60 12.03
CA SER A 300 -2.82 21.96 10.60
C SER A 300 -1.42 22.40 10.20
N ILE A 301 -0.79 23.25 11.02
CA ILE A 301 0.56 23.74 10.78
C ILE A 301 1.58 22.59 10.83
N GLU A 302 1.47 21.70 11.82
CA GLU A 302 2.38 20.54 11.93
C GLU A 302 2.22 19.57 10.77
N VAL A 303 0.99 19.25 10.35
CA VAL A 303 0.76 18.39 9.18
C VAL A 303 1.23 19.06 7.89
N ALA A 304 1.05 20.38 7.73
CA ALA A 304 1.54 21.11 6.58
C ALA A 304 3.07 21.06 6.47
N LYS A 305 3.80 21.19 7.60
CA LYS A 305 5.26 21.02 7.63
C LYS A 305 5.66 19.63 7.16
N VAL A 306 4.98 18.58 7.65
CA VAL A 306 5.24 17.20 7.22
C VAL A 306 4.96 17.03 5.72
N LEU A 307 3.86 17.60 5.22
CA LEU A 307 3.50 17.57 3.81
C LEU A 307 4.58 18.24 2.94
N CYS A 308 5.08 19.41 3.33
CA CYS A 308 6.15 20.10 2.61
C CYS A 308 7.37 19.20 2.39
N ILE A 309 7.71 18.36 3.37
CA ILE A 309 8.85 17.45 3.25
C ILE A 309 8.47 16.21 2.40
N TYR A 310 7.28 15.64 2.61
CA TYR A 310 6.76 14.49 1.85
C TYR A 310 6.69 14.74 0.35
N VAL A 311 6.34 15.96 -0.04
CA VAL A 311 6.12 16.36 -1.42
C VAL A 311 7.42 16.32 -2.24
N PHE A 312 8.60 16.51 -1.63
CA PHE A 312 9.88 16.31 -2.32
C PHE A 312 10.14 14.86 -2.75
N ALA A 313 9.47 13.88 -2.14
CA ALA A 313 9.55 12.49 -2.55
C ALA A 313 8.74 12.19 -3.84
N LEU A 314 7.90 13.12 -4.32
CA LEU A 314 7.05 12.90 -5.49
C LEU A 314 7.84 12.60 -6.78
N PRO A 315 8.79 13.44 -7.25
CA PRO A 315 9.51 13.15 -8.49
C PRO A 315 10.36 11.85 -8.41
N PRO A 316 11.15 11.61 -7.34
CA PRO A 316 11.87 10.35 -7.19
C PRO A 316 10.97 9.12 -7.21
N ASN A 317 9.81 9.16 -6.55
CA ASN A 317 8.87 8.03 -6.52
C ASN A 317 8.34 7.68 -7.92
N VAL A 318 8.06 8.68 -8.76
CA VAL A 318 7.62 8.45 -10.14
C VAL A 318 8.75 7.89 -10.99
N VAL A 319 9.97 8.42 -10.88
CA VAL A 319 11.15 7.90 -11.58
C VAL A 319 11.41 6.44 -11.21
N ILE A 320 11.41 6.12 -9.91
CA ILE A 320 11.58 4.75 -9.42
C ILE A 320 10.50 3.83 -9.99
N LYS A 321 9.23 4.27 -10.02
CA LYS A 321 8.13 3.48 -10.54
C LYS A 321 8.30 3.17 -12.03
N ILE A 322 8.70 4.15 -12.83
CA ILE A 322 9.00 3.96 -14.27
C ILE A 322 10.16 2.98 -14.46
N LEU A 323 11.30 3.24 -13.80
CA LEU A 323 12.49 2.41 -13.93
C LEU A 323 12.25 0.96 -13.46
N SER A 324 11.53 0.78 -12.34
CA SER A 324 11.21 -0.56 -11.84
C SER A 324 10.45 -1.40 -12.86
N THR A 325 9.51 -0.81 -13.60
CA THR A 325 8.79 -1.53 -14.68
C THR A 325 9.67 -1.88 -15.88
N SER A 326 10.70 -1.07 -16.17
CA SER A 326 11.71 -1.37 -17.19
C SER A 326 12.65 -2.51 -16.77
N PHE A 327 13.06 -2.56 -15.51
CA PHE A 327 14.00 -3.56 -14.99
C PHE A 327 13.36 -4.91 -14.66
N PHE A 328 12.05 -4.98 -14.39
CA PHE A 328 11.41 -6.23 -13.94
C PHE A 328 11.12 -7.24 -15.06
N ARG A 329 11.20 -6.88 -16.35
CA ARG A 329 10.83 -7.79 -17.46
C ARG A 329 11.82 -8.94 -17.76
N PRO A 330 13.15 -8.84 -17.60
CA PRO A 330 14.04 -9.99 -17.83
C PRO A 330 13.65 -11.22 -16.99
N TRP A 331 12.98 -11.01 -15.85
CA TRP A 331 12.57 -12.08 -14.92
C TRP A 331 11.44 -12.99 -15.42
N GLN A 332 10.64 -12.56 -16.39
CA GLN A 332 9.44 -13.31 -16.79
C GLN A 332 9.66 -14.20 -18.02
N TYR A 333 10.82 -14.09 -18.69
CA TYR A 333 11.13 -14.81 -19.93
C TYR A 333 12.49 -15.53 -19.93
N GLN A 334 13.43 -15.21 -19.05
CA GLN A 334 14.72 -15.89 -18.99
C GLN A 334 14.73 -17.04 -17.97
N ASN A 335 15.29 -18.15 -18.43
CA ASN A 335 15.46 -19.40 -17.71
C ASN A 335 16.04 -19.20 -16.30
N THR A 336 15.62 -20.12 -15.44
CA THR A 336 15.89 -20.29 -14.01
C THR A 336 17.34 -20.47 -13.58
N ASP A 337 18.36 -20.03 -14.34
CA ASP A 337 19.75 -20.43 -14.06
C ASP A 337 20.78 -19.29 -13.88
N ASP A 338 20.46 -18.03 -14.18
CA ASP A 338 21.40 -16.92 -13.95
C ASP A 338 21.00 -16.07 -12.73
N GLY A 339 21.73 -16.29 -11.64
CA GLY A 339 21.60 -15.61 -10.35
C GLY A 339 21.98 -14.13 -10.39
N CYS A 340 21.25 -13.31 -11.15
CA CYS A 340 21.39 -11.85 -11.10
C CYS A 340 20.71 -11.29 -9.83
N HIS A 341 21.52 -10.57 -9.05
CA HIS A 341 21.30 -10.27 -7.63
C HIS A 341 20.12 -9.33 -7.38
N PHE A 342 19.09 -9.91 -6.73
CA PHE A 342 18.05 -9.24 -5.94
C PHE A 342 18.60 -8.09 -5.04
N GLY A 343 19.88 -8.18 -4.64
CA GLY A 343 20.59 -7.19 -3.83
C GLY A 343 20.77 -5.81 -4.47
N ASP A 344 20.82 -5.71 -5.79
CA ASP A 344 21.11 -4.42 -6.45
C ASP A 344 19.84 -3.56 -6.59
N CYS A 345 18.69 -4.19 -6.90
CA CYS A 345 17.38 -3.52 -6.78
C CYS A 345 17.06 -3.15 -5.32
N PHE A 346 17.46 -3.99 -4.37
CA PHE A 346 17.34 -3.75 -2.93
C PHE A 346 18.12 -2.52 -2.46
N LYS A 347 19.33 -2.31 -2.99
CA LYS A 347 20.22 -1.20 -2.60
C LYS A 347 19.68 0.16 -3.09
N TYR A 348 19.37 0.28 -4.38
CA TYR A 348 18.87 1.55 -4.94
C TYR A 348 17.52 1.99 -4.39
N TRP A 349 16.63 1.04 -4.10
CA TRP A 349 15.27 1.33 -3.64
C TRP A 349 15.20 1.67 -2.14
N SER A 350 15.99 0.99 -1.31
CA SER A 350 16.07 1.26 0.12
C SER A 350 16.86 2.55 0.42
N ASP A 351 17.98 2.79 -0.25
CA ASP A 351 18.84 3.95 0.00
C ASP A 351 18.12 5.29 -0.25
N PHE A 352 17.28 5.40 -1.30
CA PHE A 352 16.59 6.66 -1.62
C PHE A 352 15.39 6.98 -0.72
N SER A 353 14.65 5.95 -0.31
CA SER A 353 13.55 6.08 0.66
C SER A 353 14.09 6.40 2.06
N PHE A 354 15.22 5.78 2.44
CA PHE A 354 15.96 6.11 3.65
C PHE A 354 16.44 7.56 3.63
N VAL A 355 17.06 8.05 2.54
CA VAL A 355 17.50 9.44 2.45
C VAL A 355 16.34 10.42 2.65
N SER A 356 15.17 10.15 2.05
CA SER A 356 13.98 11.01 2.19
C SER A 356 13.50 11.11 3.64
N ILE A 357 13.42 9.97 4.34
CA ILE A 357 12.92 9.89 5.72
C ILE A 357 13.99 10.33 6.74
N PHE A 358 15.26 10.01 6.51
CA PHE A 358 16.37 10.46 7.33
C PHE A 358 16.49 11.99 7.22
N PHE A 359 16.24 12.59 6.06
CA PHE A 359 16.15 14.04 5.92
C PHE A 359 14.99 14.62 6.74
N VAL A 360 13.79 14.01 6.69
CA VAL A 360 12.63 14.42 7.49
C VAL A 360 12.96 14.37 8.99
N LEU A 361 13.51 13.25 9.47
CA LEU A 361 13.85 13.04 10.87
C LEU A 361 15.02 13.90 11.33
N TRP A 362 16.05 14.08 10.50
CA TRP A 362 17.20 14.94 10.77
C TRP A 362 16.78 16.40 10.90
N HIS A 363 15.92 16.89 10.02
CA HIS A 363 15.42 18.26 10.09
C HIS A 363 14.46 18.46 11.26
N CYS A 364 13.57 17.50 11.53
CA CYS A 364 12.63 17.57 12.64
C CYS A 364 13.34 17.51 14.01
N CYS A 365 14.42 16.72 14.13
CA CYS A 365 15.22 16.62 15.36
C CYS A 365 16.11 17.86 15.59
N ARG A 366 16.64 18.48 14.52
CA ARG A 366 17.45 19.72 14.59
C ARG A 366 16.59 20.98 14.78
N SER A 367 15.31 20.91 14.42
CA SER A 367 14.35 22.02 14.47
C SER A 367 13.92 22.46 15.88
N ARG A 368 14.25 21.74 16.96
CA ARG A 368 13.99 22.25 18.33
C ARG A 368 14.75 23.54 18.66
N TYR A 369 15.72 23.96 17.83
CA TYR A 369 16.57 25.12 18.12
C TYR A 369 16.59 26.24 17.06
N CYS A 370 15.96 26.13 15.88
CA CYS A 370 16.19 27.11 14.78
C CYS A 370 14.98 27.62 13.96
N ILE A 371 13.72 27.29 14.27
CA ILE A 371 12.60 27.64 13.38
C ILE A 371 12.08 29.10 13.50
N VAL A 372 12.61 29.91 14.42
CA VAL A 372 12.16 31.32 14.52
C VAL A 372 12.78 32.22 13.43
N ASP A 373 13.94 31.88 12.85
CA ASP A 373 14.65 32.78 11.92
C ASP A 373 14.33 32.57 10.43
N GLN A 374 13.84 31.40 10.01
CA GLN A 374 13.57 31.15 8.58
C GLN A 374 12.30 31.86 8.05
N TYR A 375 11.32 32.16 8.92
CA TYR A 375 10.15 32.97 8.55
C TYR A 375 10.52 34.45 8.29
N VAL A 376 11.59 34.96 8.91
CA VAL A 376 12.07 36.35 8.75
C VAL A 376 12.99 36.49 7.53
N GLY A 377 13.81 35.48 7.24
CA GLY A 377 14.70 35.46 6.07
C GLY A 377 13.96 35.53 4.72
N PHE A 378 12.83 34.83 4.58
CA PHE A 378 12.10 34.78 3.31
C PHE A 378 11.25 36.05 3.05
N ARG A 379 10.84 36.78 4.10
CA ARG A 379 10.20 38.10 3.96
C ARG A 379 11.15 39.17 3.39
N ARG A 380 12.45 39.09 3.72
CA ARG A 380 13.48 40.00 3.17
C ARG A 380 13.77 39.72 1.69
N MET A 381 13.60 38.49 1.22
CA MET A 381 13.82 38.12 -0.17
C MET A 381 12.72 38.63 -1.10
N PHE A 382 11.45 38.66 -0.63
CA PHE A 382 10.33 39.25 -1.39
C PHE A 382 10.26 40.78 -1.32
N ALA A 383 10.89 41.41 -0.31
CA ALA A 383 10.98 42.87 -0.23
C ALA A 383 12.03 43.47 -1.18
N ALA A 384 12.93 42.64 -1.75
CA ALA A 384 13.94 43.07 -2.72
C ALA A 384 13.46 43.00 -4.19
N TYR A 385 12.17 42.68 -4.42
CA TYR A 385 11.54 42.61 -5.74
C TYR A 385 10.40 43.62 -5.93
N ARG A 386 10.40 44.69 -5.12
CA ARG A 386 9.66 45.95 -5.33
C ARG A 386 10.68 47.09 -5.24
#